data_AF-A0A1V4CTN8-F1
#
_entry.id   AF-A0A1V4CTN8-F1
#
_cell.length_a   1.000
_cell.length_b   1.000
_cell.length_c   1.000
_cell.angle_alpha   90.00
_cell.angle_beta   90.00
_cell.angle_gamma   90.00
#
_symmetry.space_group_name_H-M   'P 1'
#
loop_
_entity.id
_entity.type
_entity.pdbx_description
1 polymer ?
#
loop_
_entity_poly.entity_id
_entity_poly.type
_entity_poly.pdbx_seq_one_letter_code
_entity_poly.pdbx_strand_id
1 'polypeptide(L)'
;MHASTLPCTFCGAPASAVWAKSTLPMFDTNKALNTLPSRVAGWPVCRGCRIAAWALPYGAWVTAGSATVLSCEEEVAERSFVARNVRRAQRIMHLGFSGLHSGARAELVAVRAMRSLRAGLPAASALWSFKNDNQEPWLRVSRTRRAVPAFLATVEGNAELRRGWRLLEVALTRHDKSGELVASGPAEAARLLFEAEDGRSRSLLSQLHYVLAGPERCWSTRNRAALTRLAFTYAEEVLGMSPDLKPVATVVADWIEHGSGSPRGRLAEYRTVALSDYKLGVLLVQAHFRLTLDGRPVAAGPRDWEPLIQQRPRAWEQRMLLAATVLQILQERGVAVSDKPESADEEAHTEELLKQSMLGQHEDDEMEAV
;
A
#
# COMPACT_ATOMS: atom_id res chain seq x y z
N MET A 1 54.18 -10.32 -12.80
CA MET A 1 53.72 -9.18 -11.98
C MET A 1 52.30 -9.47 -11.54
N HIS A 2 52.05 -9.75 -10.26
CA HIS A 2 50.68 -9.84 -9.76
C HIS A 2 50.10 -8.43 -9.74
N ALA A 3 49.05 -8.18 -10.54
CA ALA A 3 48.33 -6.92 -10.51
C ALA A 3 47.84 -6.67 -9.07
N SER A 4 48.16 -5.51 -8.50
CA SER A 4 47.68 -5.14 -7.17
C SER A 4 46.15 -5.09 -7.19
N THR A 5 45.51 -5.98 -6.44
CA THR A 5 44.06 -5.99 -6.28
C THR A 5 43.67 -5.02 -5.19
N LEU A 6 42.70 -4.14 -5.48
CA LEU A 6 42.09 -3.23 -4.52
C LEU A 6 40.73 -3.81 -4.08
N PRO A 7 40.25 -3.51 -2.86
CA PRO A 7 38.91 -3.91 -2.45
C PRO A 7 37.85 -3.18 -3.28
N CYS A 8 36.86 -3.92 -3.81
CA CYS A 8 35.75 -3.34 -4.56
C CYS A 8 34.97 -2.34 -3.69
N THR A 9 34.69 -1.15 -4.22
CA THR A 9 33.94 -0.10 -3.51
C THR A 9 32.53 -0.52 -3.10
N PHE A 10 31.90 -1.46 -3.81
CA PHE A 10 30.52 -1.86 -3.54
C PHE A 10 30.37 -3.10 -2.64
N CYS A 11 31.24 -4.09 -2.81
CA CYS A 11 31.09 -5.39 -2.13
C CYS A 11 32.35 -5.88 -1.42
N GLY A 12 33.44 -5.12 -1.45
CA GLY A 12 34.72 -5.48 -0.81
C GLY A 12 35.52 -6.58 -1.52
N ALA A 13 34.93 -7.33 -2.46
CA ALA A 13 35.64 -8.39 -3.20
C ALA A 13 36.85 -7.85 -3.98
N PRO A 14 37.89 -8.66 -4.25
CA PRO A 14 39.07 -8.21 -4.99
C PRO A 14 38.70 -7.64 -6.38
N ALA A 15 39.18 -6.42 -6.65
CA ALA A 15 39.00 -5.71 -7.90
C ALA A 15 40.34 -5.48 -8.59
N SER A 16 40.40 -5.83 -9.87
CA SER A 16 41.55 -5.58 -10.75
C SER A 16 41.34 -4.41 -11.70
N ALA A 17 40.18 -3.76 -11.64
CA ALA A 17 39.79 -2.66 -12.51
C ALA A 17 39.29 -1.47 -11.70
N VAL A 18 39.52 -0.27 -12.23
CA VAL A 18 39.05 1.00 -11.69
C VAL A 18 38.07 1.60 -12.69
N TRP A 19 36.88 1.98 -12.24
CA TRP A 19 35.88 2.69 -13.04
C TRP A 19 35.92 4.18 -12.74
N ALA A 20 36.14 4.97 -13.78
CA ALA A 20 35.97 6.41 -13.71
C ALA A 20 34.49 6.80 -13.81
N LYS A 21 34.21 8.09 -13.62
CA LYS A 21 32.87 8.67 -13.74
C LYS A 21 32.19 8.39 -15.08
N SER A 22 32.95 8.33 -16.18
CA SER A 22 32.42 8.00 -17.52
C SER A 22 31.88 6.57 -17.63
N THR A 23 32.33 5.67 -16.76
CA THR A 23 31.94 4.25 -16.75
C THR A 23 30.99 3.88 -15.62
N LEU A 24 31.00 4.64 -14.52
CA LEU A 24 30.09 4.44 -13.41
C LEU A 24 29.04 5.56 -13.43
N PRO A 25 27.79 5.27 -13.83
CA PRO A 25 26.73 6.27 -13.89
C PRO A 25 26.41 6.74 -12.46
N MET A 26 27.03 7.83 -12.05
CA MET A 26 26.87 8.42 -10.73
C MET A 26 25.91 9.60 -10.80
N PHE A 27 25.17 9.77 -9.71
CA PHE A 27 24.21 10.85 -9.56
C PHE A 27 24.94 12.21 -9.61
N ASP A 28 24.61 13.05 -10.58
CA ASP A 28 25.14 14.40 -10.73
C ASP A 28 24.00 15.39 -10.88
N THR A 29 23.97 16.44 -10.06
CA THR A 29 23.03 17.54 -10.27
C THR A 29 23.80 18.82 -10.56
N ASN A 30 23.10 19.82 -11.11
CA ASN A 30 23.63 21.19 -11.24
C ASN A 30 24.10 21.79 -9.89
N LYS A 31 23.71 21.19 -8.75
CA LYS A 31 24.05 21.61 -7.39
C LYS A 31 25.09 20.72 -6.69
N ALA A 32 25.35 19.52 -7.22
CA ALA A 32 26.24 18.54 -6.62
C ALA A 32 26.89 17.71 -7.73
N LEU A 33 28.14 18.04 -8.02
CA LEU A 33 28.98 17.30 -8.94
C LEU A 33 29.68 16.19 -8.16
N ASN A 34 29.46 14.95 -8.57
CA ASN A 34 30.25 13.81 -8.16
C ASN A 34 31.65 13.94 -8.77
N THR A 35 32.59 14.47 -7.99
CA THR A 35 34.00 14.60 -8.35
C THR A 35 34.81 13.54 -7.64
N LEU A 36 35.79 12.98 -8.36
CA LEU A 36 36.80 12.11 -7.75
C LEU A 36 37.78 12.97 -6.94
N PRO A 37 38.25 12.50 -5.77
CA PRO A 37 39.35 13.18 -5.08
C PRO A 37 40.57 13.32 -5.98
N SER A 38 41.36 14.36 -5.76
CA SER A 38 42.58 14.62 -6.52
C SER A 38 43.48 13.38 -6.59
N ARG A 39 43.93 13.04 -7.80
CA ARG A 39 44.80 11.89 -8.11
C ARG A 39 44.16 10.50 -7.96
N VAL A 40 42.84 10.42 -7.76
CA VAL A 40 42.10 9.15 -7.80
C VAL A 40 41.58 8.91 -9.22
N ALA A 41 42.04 7.83 -9.85
CA ALA A 41 41.64 7.47 -11.23
C ALA A 41 40.19 6.97 -11.33
N GLY A 42 39.58 6.58 -10.22
CA GLY A 42 38.21 6.09 -10.13
C GLY A 42 37.98 5.19 -8.92
N TRP A 43 36.89 4.44 -8.94
CA TRP A 43 36.52 3.48 -7.91
C TRP A 43 36.94 2.07 -8.31
N PRO A 44 37.60 1.28 -7.44
CA PRO A 44 37.84 -0.13 -7.70
C PRO A 44 36.52 -0.90 -7.80
N VAL A 45 36.27 -1.60 -8.91
CA VAL A 45 35.03 -2.37 -9.12
C VAL A 45 35.36 -3.79 -9.56
N CYS A 46 34.95 -4.78 -8.76
CA CYS A 46 35.17 -6.20 -9.09
C CYS A 46 34.36 -6.60 -10.34
N ARG A 47 34.72 -7.71 -10.99
CA ARG A 47 34.01 -8.21 -12.18
C ARG A 47 32.51 -8.40 -11.92
N GLY A 48 32.13 -8.92 -10.75
CA GLY A 48 30.72 -9.15 -10.37
C GLY A 48 29.91 -7.86 -10.36
N CYS A 49 30.36 -6.84 -9.61
CA CYS A 49 29.66 -5.54 -9.55
C CYS A 49 29.61 -4.83 -10.90
N ARG A 50 30.64 -4.98 -11.74
CA ARG A 50 30.62 -4.46 -13.11
C ARG A 50 29.52 -5.10 -13.94
N ILE A 51 29.42 -6.43 -13.92
CA ILE A 51 28.37 -7.17 -14.64
C ILE A 51 26.99 -6.76 -14.09
N ALA A 52 26.82 -6.68 -12.77
CA ALA A 52 25.57 -6.27 -12.15
C ALA A 52 25.13 -4.87 -12.61
N ALA A 53 26.05 -3.89 -12.65
CA ALA A 53 25.76 -2.54 -13.11
C ALA A 53 25.30 -2.51 -14.59
N TRP A 54 25.96 -3.26 -15.47
CA TRP A 54 25.57 -3.37 -16.88
C TRP A 54 24.28 -4.17 -17.09
N ALA A 55 24.01 -5.16 -16.25
CA ALA A 55 22.82 -6.00 -16.33
C ALA A 55 21.57 -5.32 -15.74
N LEU A 56 21.75 -4.36 -14.83
CA LEU A 56 20.69 -3.70 -14.07
C LEU A 56 19.52 -3.21 -14.94
N PRO A 57 19.74 -2.50 -16.07
CA PRO A 57 18.64 -1.98 -16.88
C PRO A 57 17.76 -3.08 -17.48
N TYR A 58 18.31 -4.27 -17.74
CA TYR A 58 17.59 -5.39 -18.34
C TYR A 58 16.66 -6.10 -17.35
N GLY A 59 17.00 -6.07 -16.06
CA GLY A 59 16.16 -6.62 -14.99
C GLY A 59 15.20 -5.60 -14.36
N ALA A 60 15.37 -4.32 -14.67
CA ALA A 60 14.55 -3.24 -14.15
C ALA A 60 13.17 -3.18 -14.80
N TRP A 61 12.19 -2.68 -14.04
CA TRP A 61 10.96 -2.19 -14.61
C TRP A 61 11.23 -0.81 -15.22
N VAL A 62 11.35 -0.76 -16.54
CA VAL A 62 11.65 0.48 -17.28
C VAL A 62 10.35 1.12 -17.79
N THR A 63 10.25 2.43 -17.59
CA THR A 63 9.22 3.32 -18.13
C THR A 63 9.86 4.45 -18.94
N ALA A 64 9.06 5.25 -19.65
CA ALA A 64 9.54 6.42 -20.38
C ALA A 64 10.06 7.50 -19.42
N GLY A 65 11.31 7.35 -18.97
CA GLY A 65 12.02 8.33 -18.15
C GLY A 65 12.50 7.84 -16.78
N SER A 66 12.31 6.58 -16.41
CA SER A 66 12.86 6.03 -15.16
C SER A 66 13.02 4.51 -15.20
N ALA A 67 13.88 3.99 -14.34
CA ALA A 67 14.05 2.56 -14.08
C ALA A 67 13.74 2.27 -12.61
N THR A 68 13.01 1.18 -12.35
CA THR A 68 12.74 0.70 -11.01
C THR A 68 13.29 -0.71 -10.82
N VAL A 69 14.07 -0.91 -9.77
CA VAL A 69 14.62 -2.23 -9.40
C VAL A 69 14.11 -2.66 -8.03
N LEU A 70 13.92 -3.97 -7.86
CA LEU A 70 13.54 -4.58 -6.59
C LEU A 70 14.79 -5.08 -5.88
N SER A 71 14.94 -4.74 -4.61
CA SER A 71 15.78 -5.47 -3.67
C SER A 71 14.90 -6.14 -2.63
N CYS A 72 15.18 -7.40 -2.29
CA CYS A 72 14.43 -8.18 -1.32
C CYS A 72 15.39 -9.00 -0.45
N GLU A 73 15.01 -9.27 0.79
CA GLU A 73 15.73 -10.22 1.65
C GLU A 73 15.76 -11.64 1.05
N GLU A 74 14.82 -11.95 0.14
CA GLU A 74 14.66 -13.26 -0.48
C GLU A 74 14.96 -13.20 -1.99
N GLU A 75 16.05 -13.87 -2.41
CA GLU A 75 16.50 -13.89 -3.81
C GLU A 75 15.43 -14.40 -4.79
N VAL A 76 14.53 -15.29 -4.34
CA VAL A 76 13.48 -15.85 -5.19
C VAL A 76 12.54 -14.74 -5.68
N ALA A 77 12.22 -13.76 -4.83
CA ALA A 77 11.39 -12.63 -5.22
C ALA A 77 12.12 -11.72 -6.23
N GLU A 78 13.41 -11.44 -6.02
CA GLU A 78 14.22 -10.67 -6.96
C GLU A 78 14.30 -11.36 -8.33
N ARG A 79 14.55 -12.68 -8.35
CA ARG A 79 14.59 -13.47 -9.58
C ARG A 79 13.24 -13.45 -10.31
N SER A 80 12.13 -13.59 -9.58
CA SER A 80 10.78 -13.53 -10.17
C SER A 80 10.49 -12.15 -10.78
N PHE A 81 10.88 -11.07 -10.09
CA PHE A 81 10.75 -9.69 -10.60
C PHE A 81 11.56 -9.48 -11.88
N VAL A 82 12.84 -9.88 -11.88
CA VAL A 82 13.74 -9.77 -13.04
C VAL A 82 13.24 -10.61 -14.21
N ALA A 83 12.87 -11.88 -13.98
CA ALA A 83 12.40 -12.76 -15.05
C ALA A 83 11.17 -12.20 -15.76
N ARG A 84 10.25 -11.59 -15.00
CA ARG A 84 9.07 -10.92 -15.55
C ARG A 84 9.44 -9.71 -16.41
N ASN A 85 10.34 -8.86 -15.92
CA ASN A 85 10.75 -7.66 -16.65
C ASN A 85 11.51 -7.99 -17.94
N VAL A 86 12.36 -9.02 -17.90
CA VAL A 86 13.06 -9.53 -19.10
C VAL A 86 12.05 -10.04 -20.13
N ARG A 87 11.07 -10.86 -19.73
CA ARG A 87 10.01 -11.33 -20.65
C ARG A 87 9.19 -10.17 -21.22
N ARG A 88 8.87 -9.16 -20.40
CA ARG A 88 8.19 -7.94 -20.85
C ARG A 88 9.02 -7.17 -21.88
N ALA A 89 10.30 -6.95 -21.61
CA ALA A 89 11.21 -6.29 -22.54
C ALA A 89 11.35 -7.06 -23.86
N GLN A 90 11.47 -8.40 -23.79
CA GLN A 90 11.47 -9.25 -24.98
C GLN A 90 10.18 -9.10 -25.78
N ARG A 91 9.00 -9.10 -25.16
CA ARG A 91 7.73 -8.89 -25.87
C ARG A 91 7.67 -7.53 -26.56
N ILE A 92 8.06 -6.46 -25.86
CA ILE A 92 8.17 -5.10 -26.41
C ILE A 92 9.10 -5.06 -27.63
N MET A 93 10.26 -5.74 -27.57
CA MET A 93 11.20 -5.79 -28.69
C MET A 93 10.62 -6.52 -29.92
N HIS A 94 9.78 -7.55 -29.72
CA HIS A 94 9.21 -8.33 -30.82
C HIS A 94 7.92 -7.73 -31.39
N LEU A 95 7.05 -7.19 -30.54
CA LEU A 95 5.70 -6.75 -30.91
C LEU A 95 5.58 -5.22 -31.02
N GLY A 96 6.59 -4.47 -30.60
CA GLY A 96 6.54 -3.02 -30.47
C GLY A 96 5.96 -2.55 -29.14
N PHE A 97 5.97 -1.23 -28.94
CA PHE A 97 5.49 -0.57 -27.72
C PHE A 97 4.73 0.71 -28.09
N SER A 98 3.43 0.70 -27.84
CA SER A 98 2.53 1.84 -28.06
C SER A 98 2.38 2.70 -26.80
N GLY A 99 2.58 2.13 -25.61
CA GLY A 99 2.48 2.85 -24.34
C GLY A 99 2.41 1.94 -23.12
N LEU A 100 2.37 2.55 -21.94
CA LEU A 100 2.09 1.87 -20.68
C LEU A 100 0.60 1.99 -20.37
N HIS A 101 -0.08 0.86 -20.14
CA HIS A 101 -1.44 0.87 -19.61
C HIS A 101 -1.47 1.46 -18.19
N SER A 102 -2.63 1.97 -17.78
CA SER A 102 -2.84 2.62 -16.47
C SER A 102 -2.62 1.71 -15.24
N GLY A 103 -2.50 0.39 -15.44
CA GLY A 103 -2.15 -0.59 -14.41
C GLY A 103 -0.68 -0.99 -14.35
N ALA A 104 0.15 -0.49 -15.26
CA ALA A 104 1.54 -0.90 -15.40
C ALA A 104 2.40 -0.28 -14.28
N ARG A 105 2.63 -1.03 -13.20
CA ARG A 105 3.35 -0.51 -12.03
C ARG A 105 4.37 -1.51 -11.47
N ALA A 106 5.55 -0.99 -11.12
CA ALA A 106 6.60 -1.77 -10.49
C ALA A 106 6.16 -2.36 -9.14
N GLU A 107 5.33 -1.65 -8.38
CA GLU A 107 4.76 -2.11 -7.12
C GLU A 107 3.92 -3.39 -7.31
N LEU A 108 3.11 -3.45 -8.37
CA LEU A 108 2.30 -4.64 -8.67
C LEU A 108 3.18 -5.84 -9.04
N VAL A 109 4.20 -5.62 -9.88
CA VAL A 109 5.18 -6.64 -10.26
C VAL A 109 5.91 -7.17 -9.02
N ALA A 110 6.33 -6.28 -8.13
CA ALA A 110 7.02 -6.64 -6.90
C ALA A 110 6.14 -7.38 -5.89
N VAL A 111 4.90 -6.94 -5.68
CA VAL A 111 3.95 -7.64 -4.80
C VAL A 111 3.62 -9.03 -5.33
N ARG A 112 3.43 -9.16 -6.64
CA ARG A 112 3.26 -10.46 -7.29
C ARG A 112 4.49 -11.36 -7.11
N ALA A 113 5.70 -10.81 -7.18
CA ALA A 113 6.93 -11.55 -6.90
C ALA A 113 7.02 -11.98 -5.43
N MET A 114 6.69 -11.11 -4.47
CA MET A 114 6.64 -11.44 -3.04
C MET A 114 5.58 -12.50 -2.71
N ARG A 115 4.44 -12.52 -3.42
CA ARG A 115 3.41 -13.56 -3.27
C ARG A 115 3.92 -14.95 -3.63
N SER A 116 4.91 -15.06 -4.51
CA SER A 116 5.52 -16.35 -4.89
C SER A 116 6.49 -16.91 -3.84
N LEU A 117 6.80 -16.14 -2.79
CA LEU A 117 7.58 -16.63 -1.67
C LEU A 117 6.83 -17.75 -0.93
N ARG A 118 7.58 -18.60 -0.23
CA ARG A 118 6.97 -19.64 0.62
C ARG A 118 6.02 -18.97 1.61
N ALA A 119 4.80 -19.52 1.72
CA ALA A 119 3.78 -18.97 2.59
C ALA A 119 4.32 -18.74 4.01
N GLY A 120 4.13 -17.52 4.52
CA GLY A 120 4.56 -17.13 5.87
C GLY A 120 6.03 -16.73 6.01
N LEU A 121 6.82 -16.69 4.93
CA LEU A 121 8.21 -16.21 5.00
C LEU A 121 8.25 -14.67 5.03
N PRO A 122 8.67 -14.03 6.14
CA PRO A 122 8.78 -12.59 6.21
C PRO A 122 9.98 -12.12 5.39
N ALA A 123 9.78 -11.10 4.56
CA ALA A 123 10.85 -10.50 3.75
C ALA A 123 10.61 -9.00 3.57
N ALA A 124 11.58 -8.18 3.97
CA ALA A 124 11.59 -6.77 3.59
C ALA A 124 11.92 -6.65 2.10
N SER A 125 11.24 -5.73 1.43
CA SER A 125 11.51 -5.37 0.04
C SER A 125 11.63 -3.87 -0.11
N ALA A 126 12.49 -3.44 -1.02
CA ALA A 126 12.67 -2.04 -1.41
C ALA A 126 12.61 -1.91 -2.92
N LEU A 127 11.82 -0.96 -3.40
CA LEU A 127 11.82 -0.51 -4.77
C LEU A 127 12.69 0.74 -4.88
N TRP A 128 13.73 0.63 -5.69
CA TRP A 128 14.63 1.72 -6.02
C TRP A 128 14.26 2.23 -7.39
N SER A 129 13.56 3.36 -7.42
CA SER A 129 13.18 4.04 -8.66
C SER A 129 14.14 5.19 -8.89
N PHE A 130 14.75 5.26 -10.07
CA PHE A 130 15.70 6.30 -10.38
C PHE A 130 15.58 6.78 -11.81
N LYS A 131 15.94 8.04 -11.99
CA LYS A 131 16.19 8.69 -13.26
C LYS A 131 17.59 9.23 -13.22
N ASN A 132 18.38 8.88 -14.23
CA ASN A 132 19.72 9.41 -14.40
C ASN A 132 19.78 10.16 -15.73
N ASP A 133 19.31 11.40 -15.72
CA ASP A 133 19.52 12.34 -16.82
C ASP A 133 20.37 13.53 -16.35
N ASN A 134 20.84 14.33 -17.30
CA ASN A 134 21.75 15.43 -17.02
C ASN A 134 21.04 16.70 -16.50
N GLN A 135 19.71 16.70 -16.38
CA GLN A 135 18.94 17.90 -16.00
C GLN A 135 18.45 17.80 -14.55
N GLU A 136 17.73 16.74 -14.23
CA GLU A 136 17.06 16.53 -12.95
C GLU A 136 17.06 15.03 -12.58
N PRO A 137 18.23 14.46 -12.25
CA PRO A 137 18.25 13.09 -11.77
C PRO A 137 17.60 13.02 -10.39
N TRP A 138 16.99 11.88 -10.11
CA TRP A 138 16.38 11.61 -8.81
C TRP A 138 16.46 10.13 -8.46
N LEU A 139 16.47 9.84 -7.16
CA LEU A 139 16.34 8.51 -6.58
C LEU A 139 15.16 8.56 -5.60
N ARG A 140 14.24 7.62 -5.74
CA ARG A 140 13.11 7.41 -4.84
C ARG A 140 13.16 5.97 -4.35
N VAL A 141 13.04 5.81 -3.05
CA VAL A 141 12.98 4.51 -2.41
C VAL A 141 11.63 4.36 -1.74
N SER A 142 10.97 3.25 -2.04
CA SER A 142 9.77 2.83 -1.33
C SER A 142 9.96 1.42 -0.79
N ARG A 143 9.55 1.18 0.44
CA ARG A 143 9.86 -0.05 1.17
C ARG A 143 8.58 -0.72 1.65
N THR A 144 8.56 -2.04 1.67
CA THR A 144 7.54 -2.80 2.39
C THR A 144 8.03 -3.11 3.81
N ARG A 145 7.07 -3.33 4.71
CA ARG A 145 7.36 -3.96 6.00
C ARG A 145 7.65 -5.45 5.78
N ARG A 146 8.52 -6.02 6.63
CA ARG A 146 8.90 -7.45 6.55
C ARG A 146 7.70 -8.41 6.62
N ALA A 147 6.62 -8.00 7.27
CA ALA A 147 5.41 -8.81 7.44
C ALA A 147 4.51 -8.86 6.19
N VAL A 148 4.73 -8.02 5.17
CA VAL A 148 3.85 -7.94 3.99
C VAL A 148 3.70 -9.28 3.25
N PRO A 149 4.75 -10.07 2.97
CA PRO A 149 4.57 -11.36 2.30
C PRO A 149 3.75 -12.36 3.11
N ALA A 150 3.95 -12.41 4.43
CA ALA A 150 3.16 -13.25 5.32
C ALA A 150 1.68 -12.82 5.32
N PHE A 151 1.43 -11.52 5.43
CA PHE A 151 0.07 -10.95 5.32
C PHE A 151 -0.60 -11.29 3.99
N LEU A 152 0.11 -11.19 2.86
CA LEU A 152 -0.43 -11.58 1.55
C LEU A 152 -0.80 -13.06 1.50
N ALA A 153 0.00 -13.93 2.11
CA ALA A 153 -0.32 -15.35 2.22
C ALA A 153 -1.55 -15.60 3.13
N THR A 154 -1.69 -14.87 4.25
CA THR A 154 -2.89 -14.92 5.10
C THR A 154 -4.13 -14.50 4.32
N VAL A 155 -4.04 -13.38 3.58
CA VAL A 155 -5.13 -12.90 2.74
C VAL A 155 -5.48 -13.95 1.69
N GLU A 156 -4.50 -14.49 0.98
CA GLU A 156 -4.72 -15.52 -0.05
C GLU A 156 -5.26 -16.84 0.52
N GLY A 157 -4.91 -17.21 1.75
CA GLY A 157 -5.41 -18.43 2.40
C GLY A 157 -6.85 -18.32 2.93
N ASN A 158 -7.36 -17.10 3.17
CA ASN A 158 -8.64 -16.88 3.83
C ASN A 158 -9.68 -16.24 2.89
N ALA A 159 -10.81 -16.93 2.66
CA ALA A 159 -11.83 -16.49 1.71
C ALA A 159 -12.42 -15.10 2.01
N GLU A 160 -12.65 -14.77 3.28
CA GLU A 160 -13.22 -13.48 3.68
C GLU A 160 -12.19 -12.35 3.58
N LEU A 161 -10.91 -12.63 3.84
CA LEU A 161 -9.83 -11.66 3.60
C LEU A 161 -9.58 -11.43 2.11
N ARG A 162 -9.55 -12.51 1.29
CA ARG A 162 -9.51 -12.39 -0.17
C ARG A 162 -10.64 -11.51 -0.69
N ARG A 163 -11.86 -11.73 -0.18
CA ARG A 163 -13.02 -10.91 -0.52
C ARG A 163 -12.80 -9.44 -0.15
N GLY A 164 -12.36 -9.15 1.07
CA GLY A 164 -12.02 -7.80 1.52
C GLY A 164 -10.98 -7.13 0.61
N TRP A 165 -9.94 -7.86 0.21
CA TRP A 165 -8.91 -7.36 -0.70
C TRP A 165 -9.47 -7.07 -2.09
N ARG A 166 -10.28 -7.97 -2.64
CA ARG A 166 -10.94 -7.76 -3.93
C ARG A 166 -11.89 -6.56 -3.90
N LEU A 167 -12.64 -6.36 -2.82
CA LEU A 167 -13.47 -5.16 -2.64
C LEU A 167 -12.64 -3.88 -2.65
N LEU A 168 -11.47 -3.88 -2.01
CA LEU A 168 -10.52 -2.77 -2.08
C LEU A 168 -10.05 -2.51 -3.52
N GLU A 169 -9.68 -3.55 -4.27
CA GLU A 169 -9.29 -3.41 -5.69
C GLU A 169 -10.44 -2.82 -6.54
N VAL A 170 -11.67 -3.30 -6.36
CA VAL A 170 -12.85 -2.77 -7.06
C VAL A 170 -13.12 -1.31 -6.67
N ALA A 171 -12.90 -0.92 -5.41
CA ALA A 171 -13.05 0.46 -4.96
C ALA A 171 -11.95 1.40 -5.47
N LEU A 172 -10.76 0.86 -5.75
CA LEU A 172 -9.62 1.61 -6.29
C LEU A 172 -9.59 1.69 -7.82
N THR A 173 -10.37 0.83 -8.49
CA THR A 173 -10.49 0.83 -9.95
C THR A 173 -11.28 2.06 -10.38
N ARG A 174 -10.70 2.88 -11.26
CA ARG A 174 -11.34 4.10 -11.77
C ARG A 174 -11.29 4.15 -13.29
N HIS A 175 -12.42 4.52 -13.88
CA HIS A 175 -12.57 4.80 -15.29
C HIS A 175 -12.87 6.29 -15.49
N ASP A 176 -12.49 6.84 -16.64
CA ASP A 176 -12.87 8.19 -17.02
C ASP A 176 -14.31 8.25 -17.57
N LYS A 177 -14.69 9.41 -18.11
CA LYS A 177 -16.02 9.62 -18.72
C LYS A 177 -16.22 8.83 -20.02
N SER A 178 -15.14 8.43 -20.68
CA SER A 178 -15.15 7.59 -21.89
C SER A 178 -15.24 6.10 -21.57
N GLY A 179 -15.13 5.72 -20.29
CA GLY A 179 -15.05 4.33 -19.86
C GLY A 179 -13.63 3.75 -19.94
N GLU A 180 -12.62 4.57 -20.23
CA GLU A 180 -11.24 4.14 -20.30
C GLU A 180 -10.64 4.00 -18.89
N LEU A 181 -9.82 2.96 -18.67
CA LEU A 181 -9.25 2.69 -17.35
C LEU A 181 -8.19 3.74 -17.01
N VAL A 182 -8.45 4.56 -16.00
CA VAL A 182 -7.51 5.60 -15.50
C VAL A 182 -6.64 5.08 -14.36
N ALA A 183 -7.19 4.21 -13.53
CA ALA A 183 -6.45 3.62 -12.41
C ALA A 183 -6.85 2.15 -12.22
N SER A 184 -5.87 1.26 -12.28
CA SER A 184 -6.06 -0.17 -12.01
C SER A 184 -6.13 -0.43 -10.51
N GLY A 185 -7.23 -1.04 -10.06
CA GLY A 185 -7.41 -1.46 -8.66
C GLY A 185 -6.27 -2.30 -8.10
N PRO A 186 -5.87 -3.41 -8.75
CA PRO A 186 -4.71 -4.21 -8.35
C PRO A 186 -3.42 -3.39 -8.18
N ALA A 187 -3.14 -2.49 -9.12
CA ALA A 187 -1.92 -1.69 -9.09
C ALA A 187 -1.94 -0.64 -7.97
N GLU A 188 -3.08 0.00 -7.74
CA GLU A 188 -3.27 0.92 -6.62
C GLU A 188 -3.24 0.19 -5.27
N ALA A 189 -3.84 -0.99 -5.17
CA ALA A 189 -3.80 -1.80 -3.95
C ALA A 189 -2.37 -2.25 -3.61
N ALA A 190 -1.60 -2.71 -4.61
CA ALA A 190 -0.20 -3.08 -4.43
C ALA A 190 0.65 -1.89 -3.92
N ARG A 191 0.41 -0.68 -4.45
CA ARG A 191 1.11 0.54 -4.03
C ARG A 191 0.93 0.86 -2.55
N LEU A 192 -0.25 0.57 -1.98
CA LEU A 192 -0.56 0.85 -0.57
C LEU A 192 0.27 0.01 0.42
N LEU A 193 0.96 -1.03 -0.06
CA LEU A 193 1.88 -1.86 0.74
C LEU A 193 3.30 -1.28 0.82
N PHE A 194 3.58 -0.21 0.08
CA PHE A 194 4.88 0.46 0.06
C PHE A 194 4.84 1.80 0.78
N GLU A 195 5.83 2.02 1.63
CA GLU A 195 6.09 3.27 2.35
C GLU A 195 7.29 3.98 1.71
N ALA A 196 7.06 5.14 1.12
CA ALA A 196 8.12 6.00 0.58
C ALA A 196 8.93 6.62 1.72
N GLU A 197 10.25 6.73 1.53
CA GLU A 197 11.16 7.31 2.53
C GLU A 197 10.86 8.78 2.84
N ASP A 198 10.23 9.51 1.92
CA ASP A 198 9.80 10.89 2.13
C ASP A 198 8.49 11.03 2.94
N GLY A 199 7.90 9.91 3.36
CA GLY A 199 6.67 9.85 4.16
C GLY A 199 5.39 10.19 3.38
N ARG A 200 5.44 10.43 2.06
CA ARG A 200 4.29 10.87 1.26
C ARG A 200 3.39 9.72 0.77
N SER A 201 3.62 8.51 1.25
CA SER A 201 2.85 7.34 0.80
C SER A 201 1.46 7.28 1.42
N ARG A 202 0.52 6.76 0.64
CA ARG A 202 -0.83 6.46 1.12
C ARG A 202 -0.78 5.16 1.92
N SER A 203 -1.31 5.18 3.14
CA SER A 203 -1.44 3.99 3.98
C SER A 203 -2.61 3.13 3.52
N LEU A 204 -2.42 1.80 3.49
CA LEU A 204 -3.50 0.84 3.24
C LEU A 204 -4.67 1.03 4.20
N LEU A 205 -4.39 1.21 5.49
CA LEU A 205 -5.42 1.38 6.51
C LEU A 205 -6.20 2.68 6.30
N SER A 206 -5.50 3.75 5.89
CA SER A 206 -6.15 5.02 5.51
C SER A 206 -7.10 4.83 4.34
N GLN A 207 -6.67 4.07 3.32
CA GLN A 207 -7.54 3.78 2.19
C GLN A 207 -8.74 2.93 2.57
N LEU A 208 -8.56 1.89 3.39
CA LEU A 208 -9.67 1.07 3.88
C LEU A 208 -10.66 1.90 4.70
N HIS A 209 -10.17 2.84 5.51
CA HIS A 209 -11.02 3.79 6.21
C HIS A 209 -11.87 4.62 5.23
N TYR A 210 -11.26 5.19 4.18
CA TYR A 210 -12.01 5.95 3.17
C TYR A 210 -13.02 5.07 2.40
N VAL A 211 -12.68 3.82 2.10
CA VAL A 211 -13.60 2.89 1.43
C VAL A 211 -14.77 2.50 2.34
N LEU A 212 -14.53 2.34 3.65
CA LEU A 212 -15.57 2.00 4.62
C LEU A 212 -16.48 3.19 4.96
N ALA A 213 -15.89 4.39 5.08
CA ALA A 213 -16.57 5.61 5.49
C ALA A 213 -17.01 6.51 4.32
N GLY A 214 -16.70 6.13 3.08
CA GLY A 214 -17.01 6.91 1.88
C GLY A 214 -18.52 6.99 1.62
N PRO A 215 -19.03 8.16 1.16
CA PRO A 215 -20.45 8.29 0.82
C PRO A 215 -20.80 7.65 -0.53
N GLU A 216 -19.80 7.37 -1.37
CA GLU A 216 -19.99 6.97 -2.77
C GLU A 216 -20.39 5.49 -2.95
N ARG A 217 -20.25 4.64 -1.91
CA ARG A 217 -20.61 3.22 -1.98
C ARG A 217 -21.26 2.71 -0.70
N CYS A 218 -22.41 2.07 -0.85
CA CYS A 218 -23.13 1.43 0.24
C CYS A 218 -22.84 -0.07 0.26
N TRP A 219 -21.80 -0.47 1.00
CA TRP A 219 -21.46 -1.88 1.15
C TRP A 219 -22.53 -2.66 1.92
N SER A 220 -22.92 -3.81 1.37
CA SER A 220 -23.69 -4.84 2.09
C SER A 220 -22.99 -5.26 3.39
N THR A 221 -23.74 -5.85 4.34
CA THR A 221 -23.20 -6.30 5.63
C THR A 221 -22.02 -7.23 5.49
N ARG A 222 -22.09 -8.15 4.54
CA ARG A 222 -20.99 -9.06 4.25
C ARG A 222 -19.75 -8.31 3.74
N ASN A 223 -19.92 -7.38 2.81
CA ASN A 223 -18.81 -6.63 2.22
C ASN A 223 -18.12 -5.73 3.23
N ARG A 224 -18.91 -5.05 4.08
CA ARG A 224 -18.38 -4.23 5.17
C ARG A 224 -17.59 -5.08 6.16
N ALA A 225 -18.13 -6.24 6.58
CA ALA A 225 -17.45 -7.15 7.48
C ALA A 225 -16.12 -7.65 6.90
N ALA A 226 -16.07 -7.98 5.60
CA ALA A 226 -14.86 -8.41 4.92
C ALA A 226 -13.79 -7.30 4.87
N LEU A 227 -14.18 -6.06 4.54
CA LEU A 227 -13.28 -4.89 4.54
C LEU A 227 -12.77 -4.54 5.94
N THR A 228 -13.65 -4.57 6.95
CA THR A 228 -13.27 -4.37 8.36
C THR A 228 -12.28 -5.44 8.81
N ARG A 229 -12.55 -6.71 8.50
CA ARG A 229 -11.64 -7.82 8.82
C ARG A 229 -10.26 -7.61 8.19
N LEU A 230 -10.21 -7.22 6.91
CA LEU A 230 -8.94 -6.90 6.23
C LEU A 230 -8.18 -5.77 6.94
N ALA A 231 -8.86 -4.70 7.35
CA ALA A 231 -8.26 -3.58 8.04
C ALA A 231 -7.64 -3.99 9.38
N PHE A 232 -8.36 -4.79 10.17
CA PHE A 232 -7.87 -5.30 11.44
C PHE A 232 -6.72 -6.30 11.27
N THR A 233 -6.81 -7.24 10.33
CA THR A 233 -5.71 -8.18 10.05
C THR A 233 -4.45 -7.46 9.60
N TYR A 234 -4.57 -6.42 8.75
CA TYR A 234 -3.40 -5.61 8.38
C TYR A 234 -2.80 -4.86 9.58
N ALA A 235 -3.65 -4.27 10.43
CA ALA A 235 -3.19 -3.58 11.63
C ALA A 235 -2.45 -4.54 12.58
N GLU A 236 -2.97 -5.74 12.78
CA GLU A 236 -2.38 -6.77 13.62
C GLU A 236 -1.07 -7.30 13.04
N GLU A 237 -1.10 -7.87 11.84
CA GLU A 237 0.04 -8.61 11.26
C GLU A 237 1.15 -7.68 10.76
N VAL A 238 0.79 -6.53 10.18
CA VAL A 238 1.75 -5.64 9.51
C VAL A 238 2.16 -4.47 10.38
N LEU A 239 1.22 -3.91 11.17
CA LEU A 239 1.51 -2.76 12.05
C LEU A 239 1.79 -3.17 13.50
N GLY A 240 1.55 -4.43 13.88
CA GLY A 240 1.74 -4.92 15.24
C GLY A 240 0.73 -4.32 16.23
N MET A 241 -0.49 -4.04 15.78
CA MET A 241 -1.53 -3.34 16.54
C MET A 241 -2.71 -4.26 16.87
N SER A 242 -3.07 -4.36 18.15
CA SER A 242 -4.24 -5.10 18.62
C SER A 242 -5.09 -4.22 19.57
N PRO A 243 -5.72 -3.14 19.07
CA PRO A 243 -6.41 -2.20 19.94
C PRO A 243 -7.77 -2.75 20.39
N ASP A 244 -8.09 -2.63 21.68
CA ASP A 244 -9.44 -2.88 22.18
C ASP A 244 -10.32 -1.64 21.97
N LEU A 245 -11.02 -1.61 20.85
CA LEU A 245 -11.84 -0.47 20.42
C LEU A 245 -13.31 -0.65 20.73
N LYS A 246 -13.73 -1.85 21.14
CA LYS A 246 -15.15 -2.20 21.31
C LYS A 246 -15.85 -1.34 22.36
N PRO A 247 -15.26 -1.05 23.53
CA PRO A 247 -15.88 -0.17 24.53
C PRO A 247 -16.18 1.21 23.95
N VAL A 248 -15.18 1.85 23.33
CA VAL A 248 -15.32 3.20 22.77
C VAL A 248 -16.27 3.21 21.57
N ALA A 249 -16.18 2.21 20.71
CA ALA A 249 -17.08 2.07 19.56
C ALA A 249 -18.53 1.91 20.00
N THR A 250 -18.78 1.21 21.11
CA THR A 250 -20.12 1.06 21.69
C THR A 250 -20.66 2.40 22.16
N VAL A 251 -19.86 3.22 22.86
CA VAL A 251 -20.28 4.58 23.27
C VAL A 251 -20.65 5.44 22.06
N VAL A 252 -19.83 5.42 21.00
CA VAL A 252 -20.12 6.19 19.79
C VAL A 252 -21.37 5.65 19.08
N ALA A 253 -21.53 4.33 18.96
CA ALA A 253 -22.71 3.72 18.34
C ALA A 253 -24.00 4.01 19.13
N ASP A 254 -23.97 3.91 20.46
CA ASP A 254 -25.10 4.24 21.33
C ASP A 254 -25.49 5.72 21.20
N TRP A 255 -24.50 6.61 21.12
CA TRP A 255 -24.74 8.04 20.89
C TRP A 255 -25.31 8.32 19.49
N ILE A 256 -24.86 7.61 18.46
CA ILE A 256 -25.44 7.71 17.11
C ILE A 256 -26.88 7.21 17.09
N GLU A 257 -27.17 6.10 17.76
CA GLU A 257 -28.48 5.44 17.75
C GLU A 257 -29.51 6.19 18.60
N HIS A 258 -29.10 6.72 19.75
CA HIS A 258 -30.01 7.25 20.77
C HIS A 258 -29.81 8.73 21.09
N GLY A 259 -28.79 9.38 20.52
CA GLY A 259 -28.60 10.82 20.66
C GLY A 259 -29.73 11.61 20.02
N SER A 260 -29.84 12.89 20.38
CA SER A 260 -30.84 13.77 19.75
C SER A 260 -30.55 13.96 18.26
N GLY A 261 -31.57 13.80 17.41
CA GLY A 261 -31.45 13.92 15.94
C GLY A 261 -31.58 12.58 15.22
N SER A 262 -31.27 12.56 13.92
CA SER A 262 -31.29 11.33 13.13
C SER A 262 -29.96 10.59 13.23
N PRO A 263 -29.95 9.23 13.27
CA PRO A 263 -28.71 8.45 13.32
C PRO A 263 -27.75 8.77 12.16
N ARG A 264 -28.30 9.03 10.97
CA ARG A 264 -27.51 9.46 9.81
C ARG A 264 -26.78 10.79 10.05
N GLY A 265 -27.45 11.77 10.66
CA GLY A 265 -26.86 13.07 11.00
C GLY A 265 -25.72 12.93 12.01
N ARG A 266 -25.92 12.08 13.04
CA ARG A 266 -24.90 11.79 14.05
C ARG A 266 -23.70 11.03 13.49
N LEU A 267 -23.92 10.08 12.58
CA LEU A 267 -22.83 9.42 11.87
C LEU A 267 -22.04 10.42 11.01
N ALA A 268 -22.71 11.36 10.33
CA ALA A 268 -22.04 12.40 9.57
C ALA A 268 -21.18 13.30 10.49
N GLU A 269 -21.71 13.71 11.64
CA GLU A 269 -20.98 14.46 12.67
C GLU A 269 -19.72 13.69 13.12
N TYR A 270 -19.87 12.42 13.50
CA TYR A 270 -18.74 11.56 13.86
C TYR A 270 -17.67 11.50 12.76
N ARG A 271 -18.06 11.31 11.49
CA ARG A 271 -17.12 11.26 10.37
C ARG A 271 -16.27 12.52 10.24
N THR A 272 -16.83 13.70 10.54
CA THR A 272 -16.06 14.96 10.46
C THR A 272 -15.00 15.10 11.54
N VAL A 273 -15.13 14.38 12.66
CA VAL A 273 -14.23 14.49 13.81
C VAL A 273 -13.38 13.24 14.04
N ALA A 274 -13.73 12.10 13.44
CA ALA A 274 -13.19 10.77 13.76
C ALA A 274 -11.65 10.70 13.76
N LEU A 275 -10.97 11.42 12.86
CA LEU A 275 -9.50 11.38 12.75
C LEU A 275 -8.78 12.48 13.56
N SER A 276 -9.51 13.47 14.08
CA SER A 276 -8.92 14.54 14.90
C SER A 276 -8.91 14.12 16.38
N ASP A 277 -7.73 14.12 16.99
CA ASP A 277 -7.55 13.89 18.43
C ASP A 277 -8.46 14.76 19.29
N TYR A 278 -8.37 16.08 19.11
CA TYR A 278 -9.10 17.05 19.90
C TYR A 278 -10.61 16.96 19.68
N LYS A 279 -11.05 16.97 18.40
CA LYS A 279 -12.49 16.96 18.09
C LYS A 279 -13.15 15.63 18.47
N LEU A 280 -12.45 14.50 18.29
CA LEU A 280 -12.93 13.21 18.75
C LEU A 280 -13.04 13.19 20.29
N GLY A 281 -12.05 13.73 21.01
CA GLY A 281 -12.10 13.83 22.47
C GLY A 281 -13.31 14.64 22.96
N VAL A 282 -13.60 15.78 22.32
CA VAL A 282 -14.79 16.59 22.61
C VAL A 282 -16.08 15.79 22.36
N LEU A 283 -16.18 15.09 21.23
CA LEU A 283 -17.34 14.25 20.93
C LEU A 283 -17.53 13.13 21.95
N LEU A 284 -16.46 12.44 22.35
CA LEU A 284 -16.52 11.34 23.33
C LEU A 284 -17.02 11.84 24.69
N VAL A 285 -16.55 12.99 25.13
CA VAL A 285 -17.04 13.65 26.36
C VAL A 285 -18.53 13.98 26.24
N GLN A 286 -18.95 14.58 25.13
CA GLN A 286 -20.36 14.94 24.89
C GLN A 286 -21.27 13.69 24.84
N ALA A 287 -20.85 12.66 24.12
CA ALA A 287 -21.54 11.38 24.02
C ALA A 287 -21.69 10.73 25.39
N HIS A 288 -20.60 10.69 26.17
CA HIS A 288 -20.59 10.14 27.52
C HIS A 288 -21.56 10.88 28.45
N PHE A 289 -21.52 12.20 28.49
CA PHE A 289 -22.45 12.99 29.31
C PHE A 289 -23.91 12.78 28.88
N ARG A 290 -24.17 12.77 27.57
CA ARG A 290 -25.54 12.63 27.06
C ARG A 290 -26.14 11.28 27.43
N LEU A 291 -25.41 10.19 27.17
CA LEU A 291 -25.87 8.84 27.50
C LEU A 291 -26.11 8.67 29.00
N THR A 292 -25.21 9.19 29.84
CA THR A 292 -25.38 9.18 31.30
C THR A 292 -26.62 9.95 31.74
N LEU A 293 -26.87 11.16 31.18
CA LEU A 293 -28.05 11.96 31.50
C LEU A 293 -29.36 11.30 31.01
N ASP A 294 -29.30 10.55 29.92
CA ASP A 294 -30.41 9.76 29.40
C ASP A 294 -30.60 8.42 30.16
N GLY A 295 -29.84 8.18 31.24
CA GLY A 295 -29.94 6.98 32.08
C GLY A 295 -29.39 5.70 31.43
N ARG A 296 -28.59 5.83 30.38
CA ARG A 296 -28.03 4.69 29.62
C ARG A 296 -26.65 4.31 30.18
N PRO A 297 -26.31 3.00 30.21
CA PRO A 297 -24.99 2.56 30.61
C PRO A 297 -23.95 3.04 29.60
N VAL A 298 -22.80 3.51 30.08
CA VAL A 298 -21.69 3.96 29.22
C VAL A 298 -20.53 2.98 29.31
N ALA A 299 -20.22 2.34 28.18
CA ALA A 299 -19.27 1.21 28.11
C ALA A 299 -17.79 1.61 28.23
N ALA A 300 -17.44 2.89 28.08
CA ALA A 300 -16.06 3.38 28.08
C ALA A 300 -15.90 4.70 28.85
N GLY A 301 -14.74 4.88 29.46
CA GLY A 301 -14.33 6.08 30.16
C GLY A 301 -12.99 6.66 29.67
N PRO A 302 -12.44 7.67 30.36
CA PRO A 302 -11.25 8.39 29.92
C PRO A 302 -10.01 7.52 29.64
N ARG A 303 -9.85 6.41 30.37
CA ARG A 303 -8.73 5.46 30.15
C ARG A 303 -8.83 4.77 28.79
N ASP A 304 -10.03 4.44 28.35
CA ASP A 304 -10.27 3.79 27.05
C ASP A 304 -10.09 4.78 25.89
N TRP A 305 -10.27 6.07 26.15
CA TRP A 305 -10.11 7.14 25.14
C TRP A 305 -8.65 7.54 24.96
N GLU A 306 -7.81 7.35 25.99
CA GLU A 306 -6.42 7.79 26.02
C GLU A 306 -5.62 7.41 24.76
N PRO A 307 -5.68 6.15 24.26
CA PRO A 307 -4.95 5.73 23.05
C PRO A 307 -5.40 6.45 21.77
N LEU A 308 -6.64 6.98 21.77
CA LEU A 308 -7.25 7.64 20.63
C LEU A 308 -7.00 9.15 20.65
N ILE A 309 -6.99 9.79 21.82
CA ILE A 309 -6.93 11.26 21.93
C ILE A 309 -5.54 11.81 22.20
N GLN A 310 -4.57 10.98 22.61
CA GLN A 310 -3.20 11.43 22.79
C GLN A 310 -2.42 11.42 21.46
N GLN A 311 -1.44 12.32 21.35
CA GLN A 311 -0.47 12.34 20.25
C GLN A 311 0.58 11.24 20.45
N ARG A 312 0.16 9.99 20.28
CA ARG A 312 1.03 8.80 20.31
C ARG A 312 1.29 8.27 18.91
N PRO A 313 2.40 7.54 18.70
CA PRO A 313 2.55 6.71 17.51
C PRO A 313 1.32 5.81 17.35
N ARG A 314 0.82 5.67 16.13
CA ARG A 314 -0.34 4.83 15.77
C ARG A 314 -1.72 5.30 16.25
N ALA A 315 -1.84 6.44 16.94
CA ALA A 315 -3.15 6.94 17.38
C ALA A 315 -4.08 7.21 16.19
N TRP A 316 -3.53 7.66 15.06
CA TRP A 316 -4.25 7.90 13.82
C TRP A 316 -4.84 6.60 13.23
N GLU A 317 -4.05 5.54 13.19
CA GLU A 317 -4.47 4.21 12.75
C GLU A 317 -5.55 3.61 13.68
N GLN A 318 -5.45 3.82 14.99
CA GLN A 318 -6.49 3.39 15.92
C GLN A 318 -7.83 4.10 15.68
N ARG A 319 -7.81 5.41 15.39
CA ARG A 319 -9.02 6.16 15.02
C ARG A 319 -9.68 5.64 13.74
N MET A 320 -8.88 5.22 12.75
CA MET A 320 -9.38 4.60 11.53
C MET A 320 -10.11 3.27 11.80
N LEU A 321 -9.52 2.43 12.64
CA LEU A 321 -10.11 1.16 13.08
C LEU A 321 -11.34 1.38 13.97
N LEU A 322 -11.35 2.44 14.78
CA LEU A 322 -12.52 2.81 15.59
C LEU A 322 -13.71 3.08 14.69
N ALA A 323 -13.54 3.85 13.62
CA ALA A 323 -14.60 4.11 12.66
C ALA A 323 -15.14 2.82 12.00
N ALA A 324 -14.25 1.89 11.66
CA ALA A 324 -14.66 0.58 11.13
C ALA A 324 -15.51 -0.21 12.15
N THR A 325 -15.11 -0.19 13.43
CA THR A 325 -15.82 -0.88 14.53
C THR A 325 -17.19 -0.25 14.79
N VAL A 326 -17.28 1.09 14.81
CA VAL A 326 -18.54 1.82 14.96
C VAL A 326 -19.52 1.44 13.85
N LEU A 327 -19.07 1.43 12.60
CA LEU A 327 -19.91 1.07 11.46
C LEU A 327 -20.38 -0.38 11.53
N GLN A 328 -19.53 -1.29 12.00
CA GLN A 328 -19.91 -2.69 12.22
C GLN A 328 -21.01 -2.82 13.28
N ILE A 329 -20.87 -2.18 14.45
CA ILE A 329 -21.86 -2.24 15.53
C ILE A 329 -23.21 -1.67 15.07
N LEU A 330 -23.21 -0.51 14.40
CA LEU A 330 -24.44 0.10 13.88
C LEU A 330 -25.17 -0.82 12.90
N GLN A 331 -24.42 -1.54 12.07
CA GLN A 331 -24.97 -2.47 11.11
C GLN A 331 -25.52 -3.74 11.76
N GLU A 332 -24.80 -4.32 12.71
CA GLU A 332 -25.26 -5.48 13.49
C GLU A 332 -26.57 -5.19 14.25
N ARG A 333 -26.76 -3.93 14.67
CA ARG A 333 -27.99 -3.44 15.31
C ARG A 333 -29.09 -3.01 14.34
N GLY A 334 -28.83 -3.00 13.04
CA GLY A 334 -29.79 -2.56 12.03
C GLY A 334 -30.12 -1.06 12.09
N VAL A 335 -29.22 -0.23 12.61
CA VAL A 335 -29.44 1.23 12.68
C VAL A 335 -29.37 1.81 11.27
N ALA A 336 -30.44 2.48 10.83
CA ALA A 336 -30.57 3.06 9.50
C ALA A 336 -29.66 4.29 9.32
N VAL A 337 -28.37 4.05 9.06
CA VAL A 337 -27.34 5.09 8.83
C VAL A 337 -26.87 5.17 7.37
N SER A 338 -27.21 4.18 6.55
CA SER A 338 -26.87 4.12 5.13
C SER A 338 -28.04 4.53 4.24
N ASP A 339 -27.74 4.97 3.02
CA ASP A 339 -28.75 5.08 1.95
C ASP A 339 -29.31 3.69 1.59
N LYS A 340 -30.39 3.68 0.80
CA LYS A 340 -31.00 2.42 0.32
C LYS A 340 -29.91 1.50 -0.27
N PRO A 341 -30.02 0.18 -0.05
CA PRO A 341 -29.02 -0.78 -0.52
C PRO A 341 -28.76 -0.63 -2.02
N GLU A 342 -27.55 -0.98 -2.44
CA GLU A 342 -27.16 -1.12 -3.86
C GLU A 342 -28.26 -1.87 -4.60
N SER A 343 -28.54 -1.44 -5.83
CA SER A 343 -29.50 -2.16 -6.66
C SER A 343 -29.04 -3.61 -6.83
N ALA A 344 -29.96 -4.57 -6.96
CA ALA A 344 -29.62 -5.98 -7.11
C ALA A 344 -28.62 -6.24 -8.27
N ASP A 345 -28.66 -5.39 -9.30
CA ASP A 345 -27.75 -5.43 -10.44
C ASP A 345 -26.32 -4.97 -10.10
N GLU A 346 -26.15 -3.94 -9.26
CA GLU A 346 -24.85 -3.49 -8.76
C GLU A 346 -24.20 -4.50 -7.82
N GLU A 347 -25.00 -5.15 -6.96
CA GLU A 347 -24.52 -6.23 -6.10
C GLU A 347 -24.07 -7.43 -6.94
N ALA A 348 -24.86 -7.84 -7.94
CA ALA A 348 -24.51 -8.95 -8.84
C ALA A 348 -23.24 -8.65 -9.66
N HIS A 349 -23.10 -7.43 -10.17
CA HIS A 349 -21.90 -6.99 -10.87
C HIS A 349 -20.66 -7.03 -9.95
N THR A 350 -20.81 -6.56 -8.71
CA THR A 350 -19.74 -6.63 -7.70
C THR A 350 -19.35 -8.08 -7.43
N GLU A 351 -20.30 -8.98 -7.22
CA GLU A 351 -20.01 -10.40 -6.98
C GLU A 351 -19.24 -11.05 -8.13
N GLU A 352 -19.51 -10.69 -9.38
CA GLU A 352 -18.74 -11.18 -10.53
C GLU A 352 -17.29 -10.70 -10.49
N LEU A 353 -17.07 -9.41 -10.19
CA LEU A 353 -15.72 -8.84 -10.04
C LEU A 353 -14.92 -9.47 -8.89
N LEU A 354 -15.60 -9.97 -7.85
CA LEU A 354 -14.96 -10.63 -6.71
C LEU A 354 -14.46 -12.05 -7.03
N LYS A 355 -14.93 -12.67 -8.13
CA LYS A 355 -14.46 -14.01 -8.57
C LYS A 355 -13.07 -13.98 -9.19
N GLN A 356 -12.63 -12.82 -9.67
CA GLN A 356 -11.30 -12.66 -10.25
C GLN A 356 -10.19 -12.87 -9.21
N SER A 357 -9.02 -13.32 -9.67
CA SER A 357 -7.86 -13.54 -8.81
C SER A 357 -7.33 -12.23 -8.21
N MET A 358 -6.97 -12.28 -6.91
CA MET A 358 -6.27 -11.21 -6.21
C MET A 358 -5.06 -10.71 -7.01
N LEU A 359 -4.86 -9.39 -7.10
CA LEU A 359 -3.79 -8.74 -7.85
C LEU A 359 -3.79 -9.01 -9.37
N GLY A 360 -4.89 -9.49 -9.96
CA GLY A 360 -5.01 -9.78 -11.40
C GLY A 360 -4.12 -10.94 -11.90
N GLN A 361 -4.34 -11.39 -13.13
CA GLN A 361 -3.57 -12.50 -13.72
C GLN A 361 -2.17 -12.08 -14.17
N HIS A 362 -1.27 -13.05 -14.26
CA HIS A 362 0.16 -12.83 -14.37
C HIS A 362 0.62 -12.37 -15.77
N GLU A 363 -0.11 -12.57 -16.87
CA GLU A 363 0.55 -12.55 -18.19
C GLU A 363 -0.03 -11.62 -19.29
N ASP A 364 -1.31 -11.23 -19.26
CA ASP A 364 -1.95 -10.70 -20.48
C ASP A 364 -2.42 -9.23 -20.47
N ASP A 365 -2.51 -8.55 -19.32
CA ASP A 365 -3.15 -7.22 -19.26
C ASP A 365 -2.23 -6.02 -19.56
N GLU A 366 -0.97 -6.24 -19.98
CA GLU A 366 0.03 -5.15 -20.05
C GLU A 366 0.33 -4.59 -21.45
N MET A 367 -0.33 -5.08 -22.50
CA MET A 367 -0.08 -4.64 -23.88
C MET A 367 -1.38 -4.41 -24.65
N GLU A 368 -1.58 -3.19 -25.16
CA GLU A 368 -2.39 -3.03 -26.37
C GLU A 368 -1.55 -3.58 -27.53
N ALA A 369 -2.01 -4.68 -28.13
CA ALA A 369 -1.44 -5.16 -29.37
C ALA A 369 -1.72 -4.13 -30.48
N VAL A 370 -0.71 -3.86 -31.32
CA VAL A 370 -0.83 -3.02 -32.53
C VAL A 370 -1.73 -3.68 -33.56
#